data_AF-A0A3G3IFA0-F1
#
_entry.id   AF-A0A3G3IFA0-F1
#
_cell.length_a   1.000
_cell.length_b   1.000
_cell.length_c   1.000
_cell.angle_alpha   90.00
_cell.angle_beta   90.00
_cell.angle_gamma   90.00
#
_symmetry.space_group_name_H-M   'P 1'
#
loop_
_entity.id
_entity.type
_entity.pdbx_description
1 polymer ?
#
loop_
_entity_poly.entity_id
_entity_poly.type
_entity_poly.pdbx_seq_one_letter_code
_entity_poly.pdbx_strand_id
1 'polypeptide(L)'
;MACFLVAAVVGIFTTVFAKKIPEKYHIEWLNVMIWGGVLALLVEHVWHGEIVPWFPFLTAMESPDDTAAMLTEMAQIGIPMLLAIVGAWALMVYIYNRCVEASSSVSPDTV
;
A
#
# COMPACT_ATOMS: atom_id res chain seq x y z
N MET A 1 -15.78 -2.29 -6.39
CA MET A 1 -14.43 -2.84 -6.58
C MET A 1 -13.64 -2.77 -5.26
N ALA A 2 -13.71 -3.76 -4.39
CA ALA A 2 -12.93 -3.86 -3.13
C ALA A 2 -11.37 -3.94 -3.22
N CYS A 3 -10.70 -3.28 -4.18
CA CYS A 3 -9.24 -3.22 -4.33
C CYS A 3 -8.53 -2.74 -3.05
N PHE A 4 -9.21 -1.87 -2.28
CA PHE A 4 -8.72 -1.35 -1.01
C PHE A 4 -8.48 -2.45 0.03
N LEU A 5 -9.22 -3.58 -0.01
CA LEU A 5 -9.04 -4.69 0.94
C LEU A 5 -7.69 -5.39 0.74
N VAL A 6 -7.26 -5.57 -0.51
CA VAL A 6 -5.95 -6.17 -0.82
C VAL A 6 -4.83 -5.28 -0.27
N ALA A 7 -4.93 -3.97 -0.53
CA ALA A 7 -3.97 -3.00 0.00
C ALA A 7 -4.04 -2.90 1.55
N ALA A 8 -5.22 -3.02 2.16
CA ALA A 8 -5.39 -3.02 3.60
C ALA A 8 -4.79 -4.27 4.27
N VAL A 9 -4.99 -5.46 3.70
CA VAL A 9 -4.39 -6.71 4.19
C VAL A 9 -2.85 -6.61 4.13
N VAL A 10 -2.30 -6.08 3.04
CA VAL A 10 -0.85 -5.88 2.93
C VAL A 10 -0.37 -4.76 3.88
N GLY A 11 -1.15 -3.70 4.09
CA GLY A 11 -0.89 -2.67 5.11
C GLY A 11 -0.84 -3.25 6.52
N ILE A 12 -1.78 -4.11 6.88
CA ILE A 12 -1.79 -4.82 8.16
C ILE A 12 -0.58 -5.75 8.27
N PHE A 13 -0.23 -6.47 7.19
CA PHE A 13 0.96 -7.32 7.21
C PHE A 13 2.24 -6.50 7.38
N THR A 14 2.42 -5.43 6.59
CA THR A 14 3.60 -4.57 6.67
C THR A 14 3.71 -3.87 8.03
N THR A 15 2.62 -3.41 8.64
CA THR A 15 2.61 -2.86 10.01
C THR A 15 2.98 -3.87 11.08
N VAL A 16 2.45 -5.10 11.01
CA VAL A 16 2.74 -6.16 12.00
C VAL A 16 4.19 -6.58 11.92
N PHE A 17 4.74 -6.72 10.71
CA PHE A 17 6.13 -7.11 10.49
C PHE A 17 7.12 -5.93 10.56
N ALA A 18 6.65 -4.68 10.61
CA ALA A 18 7.49 -3.49 10.69
C ALA A 18 8.48 -3.54 11.85
N LYS A 19 8.05 -4.06 13.02
CA LYS A 19 8.92 -4.20 14.20
C LYS A 19 10.07 -5.20 14.03
N LYS A 20 9.99 -6.08 13.03
CA LYS A 20 11.01 -7.11 12.76
C LYS A 20 11.96 -6.72 11.63
N ILE A 21 11.66 -5.65 10.90
CA ILE A 21 12.45 -5.17 9.79
C ILE A 21 13.41 -4.08 10.30
N PRO A 22 14.70 -4.11 9.94
CA PRO A 22 15.66 -3.13 10.42
C PRO A 22 15.32 -1.71 9.93
N GLU A 23 15.50 -0.74 10.83
CA GLU A 23 15.15 0.68 10.67
C GLU A 23 15.80 1.34 9.44
N LYS A 24 16.92 0.78 8.95
CA LYS A 24 17.61 1.18 7.72
C LYS A 24 16.75 1.19 6.45
N TYR A 25 15.59 0.54 6.48
CA TYR A 25 14.68 0.50 5.34
C TYR A 25 13.55 1.54 5.42
N HIS A 26 13.43 2.34 6.49
CA HIS A 26 12.37 3.35 6.63
C HIS A 26 10.96 2.79 6.31
N ILE A 27 10.61 1.66 6.96
CA ILE A 27 9.32 0.97 6.79
C ILE A 27 8.13 1.87 7.13
N GLU A 28 8.32 2.86 8.01
CA GLU A 28 7.29 3.83 8.35
C GLU A 28 6.81 4.64 7.14
N TRP A 29 7.70 4.96 6.20
CA TRP A 29 7.33 5.64 4.95
C TRP A 29 6.47 4.75 4.04
N LEU A 30 6.83 3.47 3.93
CA LEU A 30 6.01 2.49 3.22
C LEU A 30 4.61 2.42 3.83
N ASN A 31 4.55 2.42 5.17
CA ASN A 31 3.30 2.32 5.89
C ASN A 31 2.39 3.53 5.61
N VAL A 32 2.93 4.75 5.64
CA VAL A 32 2.19 5.97 5.30
C VAL A 32 1.69 5.94 3.86
N MET A 33 2.51 5.49 2.90
CA MET A 33 2.08 5.38 1.50
C MET A 33 0.98 4.33 1.29
N ILE A 34 1.07 3.17 1.94
CA ILE A 34 0.05 2.12 1.83
C ILE A 34 -1.26 2.59 2.48
N TRP A 35 -1.23 3.09 3.72
CA TRP A 35 -2.44 3.55 4.40
C TRP A 35 -3.06 4.79 3.73
N GLY A 36 -2.23 5.69 3.21
CA GLY A 36 -2.69 6.83 2.40
C GLY A 36 -3.41 6.37 1.13
N GLY A 37 -2.85 5.38 0.41
CA GLY A 37 -3.50 4.78 -0.76
C GLY A 37 -4.80 4.04 -0.41
N VAL A 38 -4.82 3.28 0.68
CA VAL A 38 -6.02 2.58 1.17
C VAL A 38 -7.14 3.56 1.50
N LEU A 39 -6.83 4.64 2.24
CA LEU A 39 -7.81 5.67 2.60
C LEU A 39 -8.32 6.41 1.36
N ALA A 40 -7.44 6.80 0.44
CA ALA A 40 -7.83 7.49 -0.79
C ALA A 40 -8.77 6.62 -1.65
N LEU A 41 -8.42 5.35 -1.83
CA LEU A 41 -9.25 4.40 -2.58
C LEU A 41 -10.58 4.13 -1.87
N LEU A 42 -10.58 3.99 -0.53
CA LEU A 42 -11.81 3.81 0.22
C LEU A 42 -12.78 4.99 0.01
N VAL A 43 -12.27 6.23 0.06
CA VAL A 43 -13.07 7.42 -0.22
C VAL A 43 -13.59 7.44 -1.66
N GLU A 44 -12.75 7.09 -2.63
CA GLU A 44 -13.16 7.00 -4.04
C GLU A 44 -14.31 6.00 -4.24
N HIS A 45 -14.25 4.84 -3.59
CA HIS A 45 -15.25 3.79 -3.72
C HIS A 45 -16.55 4.14 -2.98
N VAL A 46 -16.46 4.86 -1.86
CA VAL A 46 -17.63 5.44 -1.18
C VAL A 46 -18.28 6.51 -2.06
N TRP A 47 -17.47 7.36 -2.71
CA TRP A 47 -17.97 8.44 -3.58
C TRP A 47 -18.57 7.92 -4.89
N HIS A 48 -18.00 6.85 -5.47
CA HIS A 48 -18.52 6.17 -6.66
C HIS A 48 -19.77 5.30 -6.39
N GLY A 49 -20.19 5.16 -5.11
CA GLY A 49 -21.38 4.40 -4.75
C GLY A 49 -21.21 2.88 -4.79
N GLU A 50 -19.96 2.40 -4.83
CA GLU A 50 -19.64 0.97 -4.81
C GLU A 50 -19.53 0.40 -3.39
N ILE A 51 -19.33 1.28 -2.39
CA ILE A 51 -19.33 0.95 -0.97
C ILE A 51 -20.45 1.72 -0.30
N VAL A 52 -21.34 1.00 0.37
CA VAL A 52 -22.51 1.56 1.03
C VAL A 52 -22.44 1.26 2.53
N PRO A 53 -22.65 2.22 3.44
CA PRO A 53 -22.53 1.99 4.89
C PRO A 53 -23.68 1.16 5.49
N TRP A 54 -24.64 0.71 4.68
CA TRP A 54 -25.72 -0.20 5.07
C TRP A 54 -25.59 -1.55 4.36
N PHE A 55 -26.13 -2.60 4.98
CA PHE A 55 -26.09 -3.96 4.44
C PHE A 55 -26.95 -4.07 3.17
N PRO A 56 -26.47 -4.69 2.06
CA PRO A 56 -25.17 -5.32 1.82
C PRO A 56 -24.13 -4.32 1.30
N PHE A 57 -23.03 -4.14 2.03
CA PHE A 57 -22.00 -3.10 1.83
C PHE A 57 -21.34 -3.02 0.44
N LEU A 58 -21.51 -4.07 -0.37
CA LEU A 58 -21.06 -4.20 -1.75
C LEU A 58 -22.29 -4.55 -2.60
N THR A 59 -22.85 -3.54 -3.26
CA THR A 59 -24.12 -3.58 -4.01
C THR A 59 -24.21 -4.61 -5.12
N ALA A 60 -23.11 -5.30 -5.45
CA ALA A 60 -23.03 -6.36 -6.46
C ALA A 60 -22.96 -7.80 -5.89
N MET A 61 -23.06 -8.00 -4.56
CA MET A 61 -23.07 -9.35 -3.94
C MET A 61 -24.46 -9.99 -3.88
N GLU A 62 -25.19 -10.08 -4.98
CA GLU A 62 -26.49 -10.77 -4.97
C GLU A 62 -26.33 -12.31 -5.07
N SER A 63 -25.18 -12.79 -5.58
CA SER A 63 -24.87 -14.22 -5.80
C SER A 63 -23.44 -14.58 -5.38
N PRO A 64 -23.19 -15.72 -4.69
CA PRO A 64 -21.85 -16.14 -4.27
C PRO A 64 -20.89 -16.45 -5.43
N ASP A 65 -21.39 -16.90 -6.59
CA ASP A 65 -20.54 -17.18 -7.76
C ASP A 65 -20.01 -15.90 -8.43
N ASP A 66 -20.83 -14.85 -8.51
CA ASP A 66 -20.41 -13.55 -9.04
C ASP A 66 -19.40 -12.85 -8.13
N THR A 67 -19.48 -13.06 -6.81
CA THR A 67 -18.48 -12.51 -5.88
C THR A 67 -17.09 -13.06 -6.08
N ALA A 68 -16.95 -14.36 -6.41
CA ALA A 68 -15.65 -14.99 -6.63
C ALA A 68 -15.02 -14.54 -7.96
N ALA A 69 -15.82 -14.43 -9.02
CA ALA A 69 -15.37 -13.90 -10.30
C ALA A 69 -14.90 -12.44 -10.14
N MET A 70 -15.71 -11.59 -9.48
CA MET A 70 -15.31 -10.21 -9.22
C MET A 70 -14.04 -10.13 -8.37
N LEU A 71 -13.94 -10.87 -7.24
CA LEU A 71 -12.74 -10.93 -6.38
C LEU A 71 -11.46 -11.34 -7.13
N THR A 72 -11.60 -12.15 -8.18
CA THR A 72 -10.45 -12.59 -8.98
C THR A 72 -9.98 -11.48 -9.92
N GLU A 73 -10.92 -10.79 -10.60
CA GLU A 73 -10.60 -9.61 -11.42
C GLU A 73 -10.00 -8.47 -10.58
N MET A 74 -10.50 -8.32 -9.34
CA MET A 74 -10.00 -7.41 -8.32
C MET A 74 -8.55 -7.68 -7.95
N ALA A 75 -8.19 -8.94 -7.72
CA ALA A 75 -6.84 -9.34 -7.39
C ALA A 75 -5.88 -9.01 -8.53
N GLN A 76 -6.32 -9.22 -9.77
CA GLN A 76 -5.49 -9.00 -10.95
C GLN A 76 -5.11 -7.53 -11.18
N ILE A 77 -5.94 -6.57 -10.73
CA ILE A 77 -5.67 -5.13 -10.81
C ILE A 77 -5.05 -4.60 -9.50
N GLY A 78 -5.49 -5.10 -8.35
CA GLY A 78 -5.00 -4.68 -7.03
C GLY A 78 -3.55 -5.07 -6.77
N ILE A 79 -3.12 -6.26 -7.22
CA ILE A 79 -1.74 -6.74 -7.08
C ILE A 79 -0.72 -5.86 -7.83
N PRO A 80 -0.88 -5.56 -9.14
CA PRO A 80 0.09 -4.72 -9.84
C PRO A 80 0.16 -3.29 -9.27
N MET A 81 -0.97 -2.73 -8.80
CA MET A 81 -0.98 -1.44 -8.14
C MET A 81 -0.19 -1.46 -6.83
N LEU A 82 -0.35 -2.50 -6.02
CA LEU A 82 0.43 -2.70 -4.80
C LEU A 82 1.93 -2.84 -5.11
N LEU A 83 2.29 -3.65 -6.12
CA LEU A 83 3.68 -3.81 -6.54
C LEU A 83 4.29 -2.50 -7.01
N ALA A 84 3.52 -1.63 -7.67
CA ALA A 84 3.99 -0.31 -8.06
C ALA A 84 4.32 0.58 -6.85
N ILE A 85 3.48 0.58 -5.80
CA ILE A 85 3.72 1.34 -4.57
C ILE A 85 4.97 0.81 -3.84
N VAL A 86 5.09 -0.51 -3.70
CA VAL A 86 6.27 -1.15 -3.08
C VAL A 86 7.54 -0.88 -3.88
N GLY A 87 7.45 -0.92 -5.22
CA GLY A 87 8.57 -0.60 -6.11
C GLY A 87 9.02 0.85 -6.00
N ALA A 88 8.08 1.80 -5.97
CA ALA A 88 8.37 3.22 -5.77
C ALA A 88 9.04 3.48 -4.41
N TRP A 89 8.57 2.82 -3.35
CA TRP A 89 9.21 2.87 -2.03
C TRP A 89 10.64 2.32 -2.06
N ALA A 90 10.84 1.14 -2.66
CA ALA A 90 12.16 0.51 -2.73
C ALA A 90 13.16 1.40 -3.48
N LEU A 91 12.73 2.05 -4.57
CA LEU A 91 13.53 3.00 -5.31
C LEU A 91 13.89 4.23 -4.46
N MET A 92 12.91 4.79 -3.74
CA MET A 92 13.12 5.95 -2.87
C MET A 92 14.12 5.64 -1.74
N VAL A 93 13.97 4.49 -1.07
CA VAL A 93 14.91 4.03 -0.02
C VAL A 93 16.31 3.80 -0.59
N TYR A 94 16.39 3.22 -1.79
CA TYR A 94 17.66 3.02 -2.48
C TYR A 94 18.38 4.35 -2.77
N ILE A 95 17.68 5.33 -3.32
CA ILE A 95 18.23 6.67 -3.59
C ILE A 95 18.64 7.35 -2.29
N TYR A 96 17.80 7.30 -1.27
CA TYR A 96 18.10 7.90 0.04
C TYR A 96 19.39 7.33 0.63
N ASN A 97 19.53 6.01 0.67
CA ASN A 97 20.74 5.36 1.17
C ASN A 97 21.99 5.75 0.36
N ARG A 98 21.88 5.86 -0.98
CA ARG A 98 22.99 6.33 -1.84
C ARG A 98 23.36 7.79 -1.57
N CYS A 99 22.39 8.67 -1.36
CA CYS A 99 22.63 10.08 -1.04
C CYS A 99 23.23 10.27 0.36
N VAL A 100 22.76 9.51 1.36
CA VAL A 100 23.32 9.54 2.71
C VAL A 100 24.76 9.03 2.72
N GLU A 101 25.05 7.90 2.07
CA GLU A 101 26.42 7.39 1.88
C GLU A 101 27.33 8.43 1.21
N ALA A 102 26.84 9.10 0.15
CA ALA A 102 27.59 10.15 -0.54
C ALA A 102 27.86 11.39 0.32
N SER A 103 26.95 11.74 1.24
CA SER A 103 27.17 12.85 2.17
C SER A 103 28.15 12.50 3.29
N SER A 104 28.20 11.24 3.71
CA SER A 104 29.10 10.78 4.79
C SER A 104 30.58 10.68 4.38
N SER A 105 30.87 10.50 3.08
CA SER A 105 32.24 10.56 2.55
C SER A 105 32.75 11.99 2.33
N VAL A 106 31.87 12.98 2.44
CA VAL A 106 32.19 14.42 2.47
C VAL A 106 32.18 14.89 3.92
N SER A 107 32.95 14.21 4.78
CA SER A 107 33.46 14.82 6.00
C SER A 107 34.98 14.91 5.88
N PRO A 108 35.51 15.97 5.24
CA PRO A 108 36.89 16.38 5.49
C PRO A 108 36.91 17.14 6.82
N ASP A 109 37.48 16.50 7.84
CA ASP A 109 38.24 17.09 8.94
C ASP A 109 38.39 18.63 8.86
N THR A 110 37.38 19.38 9.31
CA THR A 110 37.46 20.85 9.46
C THR A 110 36.52 21.33 10.56
N VAL A 111 36.93 21.18 11.82
CA VAL A 111 37.27 22.25 12.80
C VAL A 111 38.06 21.61 13.94
#